data_AF-A0A6L7HRG5-F1
#
_entry.id   AF-A0A6L7HRG5-F1
#
_cell.length_a   1.000
_cell.length_b   1.000
_cell.length_c   1.000
_cell.angle_alpha   90.00
_cell.angle_beta   90.00
_cell.angle_gamma   90.00
#
_symmetry.space_group_name_H-M   'P 1'
#
loop_
_entity.id
_entity.type
_entity.pdbx_description
1 polymer ?
#
loop_
_entity_poly.entity_id
_entity_poly.type
_entity_poly.pdbx_seq_one_letter_code
_entity_poly.pdbx_strand_id
1 'polypeptide(L)'
;MHMLAIVRVGCDVSSPSKIGTVEYYVQIQREGEIKGNERVYTLLTYDKEGTEKKVTFTSQKPNNEKLKENAFLRLYIKQEDKEKADIPDTEVKSYEEIQKDDLPAKTKEQLGVK
;
A
#
# COMPACT_ATOMS: atom_id res chain seq x y z
N MET A 1 12.51 -49.32 14.71
CA MET A 1 11.72 -48.30 14.00
C MET A 1 12.36 -46.94 14.28
N HIS A 2 13.42 -46.57 13.53
CA HIS A 2 14.08 -45.28 13.71
C HIS A 2 13.31 -44.22 12.92
N MET A 3 12.66 -43.31 13.64
CA MET A 3 11.94 -42.18 13.05
C MET A 3 12.96 -41.15 12.58
N LEU A 4 13.24 -41.13 11.27
CA LEU A 4 13.92 -39.99 10.64
C LEU A 4 12.93 -38.82 10.61
N ALA A 5 13.08 -37.88 11.53
CA ALA A 5 12.46 -36.57 11.43
C ALA A 5 13.27 -35.72 10.45
N ILE A 6 12.75 -35.56 9.24
CA ILE A 6 13.23 -34.57 8.27
C ILE A 6 12.86 -33.17 8.77
N VAL A 7 13.83 -32.48 9.39
CA VAL A 7 13.74 -31.04 9.66
C VAL A 7 13.72 -30.35 8.30
N ARG A 8 12.56 -29.81 7.91
CA ARG A 8 12.51 -28.85 6.81
C ARG A 8 13.17 -27.56 7.30
N VAL A 9 14.28 -27.22 6.65
CA VAL A 9 14.87 -25.89 6.70
C VAL A 9 13.86 -24.92 6.10
N GLY A 10 13.06 -24.29 6.95
CA GLY A 10 12.41 -23.02 6.66
C GLY A 10 13.22 -21.93 7.34
N CYS A 11 14.31 -21.50 6.69
CA CYS A 11 14.82 -20.15 6.94
C CYS A 11 13.78 -19.20 6.36
N ASP A 12 12.81 -18.78 7.17
CA ASP A 12 12.22 -17.45 6.98
C ASP A 12 12.68 -16.61 8.16
N VAL A 13 13.67 -15.78 7.86
CA VAL A 13 14.22 -14.78 8.77
C VAL A 13 13.05 -13.98 9.31
N SER A 14 12.70 -14.23 10.58
CA SER A 14 11.77 -13.41 11.33
C SER A 14 12.39 -12.02 11.47
N SER A 15 12.21 -11.19 10.44
CA SER A 15 12.49 -9.77 10.52
C SER A 15 11.47 -9.21 11.51
N PRO A 16 11.88 -8.56 12.61
CA PRO A 16 10.95 -7.80 13.45
C PRO A 16 10.57 -6.52 12.69
N SER A 17 9.92 -6.66 11.54
CA SER A 17 9.33 -5.56 10.80
C SER A 17 8.08 -5.14 11.54
N LYS A 18 8.13 -3.99 12.21
CA LYS A 18 6.99 -3.13 12.62
C LYS A 18 5.65 -3.88 12.53
N ILE A 19 5.38 -4.74 13.52
CA ILE A 19 4.23 -5.65 13.49
C ILE A 19 2.98 -4.79 13.31
N GLY A 20 2.32 -4.92 12.15
CA GLY A 20 1.05 -4.27 11.86
C GLY A 20 1.09 -2.99 11.04
N THR A 21 2.19 -2.58 10.39
CA THR A 21 2.13 -1.54 9.33
C THR A 21 2.75 -2.04 8.02
N VAL A 22 1.97 -1.97 6.94
CA VAL A 22 2.33 -2.44 5.60
C VAL A 22 2.31 -1.26 4.64
N GLU A 23 3.22 -1.28 3.68
CA GLU A 23 3.38 -0.23 2.67
C GLU A 23 2.70 -0.62 1.37
N TYR A 24 1.85 0.27 0.86
CA TYR A 24 1.21 0.14 -0.46
C TYR A 24 1.57 1.34 -1.31
N TYR A 25 1.58 1.15 -2.63
CA TYR A 25 2.03 2.13 -3.59
C TYR A 25 0.95 2.37 -4.64
N VAL A 26 0.81 3.63 -5.06
CA VAL A 26 -0.22 4.02 -6.03
C VAL A 26 0.23 5.21 -6.85
N GLN A 27 -0.34 5.36 -8.05
CA GLN A 27 -0.25 6.58 -8.83
C GLN A 27 -1.60 7.31 -8.81
N ILE A 28 -1.59 8.62 -8.58
CA ILE A 28 -2.80 9.44 -8.63
C ILE A 28 -3.24 9.61 -10.09
N GLN A 29 -4.33 8.94 -10.48
CA GLN A 29 -4.89 8.98 -11.84
C GLN A 29 -6.18 9.79 -11.94
N ARG A 30 -6.75 10.22 -10.81
CA ARG A 30 -8.04 10.92 -10.75
C ARG A 30 -7.99 12.01 -9.70
N GLU A 31 -8.91 12.96 -9.79
CA GLU A 31 -8.95 14.08 -8.85
C GLU A 31 -9.44 13.69 -7.45
N GLY A 32 -10.08 12.53 -7.28
CA GLY A 32 -10.75 12.15 -6.03
C GLY A 32 -12.14 12.78 -5.90
N GLU A 33 -12.93 12.29 -4.95
CA GLU A 33 -14.33 12.68 -4.74
C GLU A 33 -14.45 13.59 -3.52
N ILE A 34 -15.27 14.65 -3.59
CA ILE A 34 -15.59 15.46 -2.41
C ILE A 34 -16.73 14.77 -1.64
N LYS A 35 -16.46 14.38 -0.40
CA LYS A 35 -17.45 13.84 0.54
C LYS A 35 -17.53 14.76 1.75
N GLY A 36 -18.63 15.52 1.84
CA GLY A 36 -18.77 16.57 2.84
C GLY A 36 -17.71 17.67 2.66
N ASN A 37 -16.83 17.81 3.65
CA ASN A 37 -15.71 18.75 3.65
C ASN A 37 -14.36 18.08 3.47
N GLU A 38 -14.31 16.87 2.91
CA GLU A 38 -13.07 16.11 2.71
C GLU A 38 -12.97 15.60 1.28
N ARG A 39 -11.75 15.51 0.74
CA ARG A 39 -11.49 14.88 -0.57
C ARG A 39 -11.00 13.45 -0.36
N VAL A 40 -11.73 12.47 -0.87
CA VAL A 40 -11.49 11.03 -0.69
C VAL A 40 -11.04 10.39 -1.99
N TYR A 41 -10.07 9.48 -1.89
CA TYR A 41 -9.53 8.70 -3.00
C TYR A 41 -9.80 7.23 -2.75
N THR A 42 -10.37 6.56 -3.74
CA THR A 42 -10.50 5.09 -3.78
C THR A 42 -9.73 4.59 -4.99
N LEU A 43 -8.55 4.00 -4.78
CA LEU A 43 -7.62 3.64 -5.83
C LEU A 43 -7.15 2.19 -5.67
N LEU A 44 -6.77 1.57 -6.79
CA LEU A 44 -6.03 0.33 -6.79
C LEU A 44 -4.57 0.64 -6.43
N THR A 45 -4.05 -0.11 -5.48
CA THR A 45 -2.72 0.04 -4.92
C THR A 45 -2.01 -1.29 -4.96
N TYR A 46 -0.69 -1.27 -4.95
CA TYR A 46 0.13 -2.47 -5.02
C TYR A 46 1.08 -2.51 -3.84
N ASP A 47 1.24 -3.68 -3.22
CA ASP A 47 2.30 -3.87 -2.23
C ASP A 47 3.69 -4.00 -2.92
N LYS A 48 4.71 -4.32 -2.13
CA LYS A 48 6.08 -4.52 -2.63
C LYS A 48 6.23 -5.69 -3.60
N GLU A 49 5.35 -6.68 -3.52
CA GLU A 49 5.34 -7.88 -4.35
C GLU A 49 4.48 -7.69 -5.61
N GLY A 50 3.73 -6.59 -5.68
CA GLY A 50 2.81 -6.29 -6.78
C GLY A 50 1.41 -6.85 -6.55
N THR A 51 1.06 -7.25 -5.32
CA THR A 51 -0.30 -7.68 -5.00
C THR A 51 -1.24 -6.48 -4.99
N GLU A 52 -2.30 -6.57 -5.78
CA GLU A 52 -3.31 -5.52 -5.88
C GLU A 52 -4.23 -5.49 -4.66
N LYS A 53 -4.51 -4.29 -4.15
CA LYS A 53 -5.55 -4.02 -3.16
C LYS A 53 -6.24 -2.69 -3.43
N LYS A 54 -7.54 -2.61 -3.14
CA LYS A 54 -8.29 -1.37 -3.23
C LYS A 54 -8.18 -0.63 -1.91
N VAL A 55 -7.63 0.58 -1.92
CA VAL A 55 -7.46 1.42 -0.73
C VAL A 55 -8.29 2.68 -0.87
N THR A 56 -9.06 2.98 0.17
CA THR A 56 -9.73 4.27 0.35
C THR A 56 -8.92 5.11 1.32
N PHE A 57 -8.67 6.38 1.02
CA PHE A 57 -8.00 7.30 1.94
C PHE A 57 -8.42 8.75 1.69
N THR A 58 -8.36 9.57 2.74
CA THR A 58 -8.66 10.99 2.67
C THR A 58 -7.40 11.81 2.39
N SER A 59 -7.52 12.85 1.57
CA SER A 59 -6.47 13.82 1.32
C SER A 59 -6.14 14.60 2.59
N GLN A 60 -4.86 14.62 2.94
CA GLN A 60 -4.27 15.47 3.98
C GLN A 60 -3.95 16.89 3.45
N LYS A 61 -4.30 17.23 2.21
CA LYS A 61 -4.11 18.59 1.66
C LYS A 61 -5.11 19.56 2.31
N PRO A 62 -4.70 20.81 2.59
CA PRO A 62 -5.61 21.82 3.12
C PRO A 62 -6.72 22.13 2.12
N ASN A 63 -7.86 22.63 2.61
CA ASN A 63 -8.98 23.13 1.79
C ASN A 63 -9.51 22.15 0.73
N ASN A 64 -9.41 20.84 0.94
CA ASN A 64 -9.86 19.81 -0.02
C ASN A 64 -9.16 19.88 -1.38
N GLU A 65 -7.95 20.43 -1.40
CA GLU A 65 -7.14 20.47 -2.61
C GLU A 65 -6.85 19.05 -3.10
N LYS A 66 -6.88 18.92 -4.44
CA LYS A 66 -6.55 17.64 -5.09
C LYS A 66 -5.07 17.35 -4.96
N LEU A 67 -4.77 16.06 -4.85
CA LEU A 67 -3.43 15.54 -5.02
C LEU A 67 -2.95 15.79 -6.44
N LYS A 68 -1.65 15.94 -6.60
CA LYS A 68 -1.02 16.18 -7.90
C LYS A 68 -1.27 14.98 -8.80
N GLU A 69 -1.79 15.24 -10.00
CA GLU A 69 -2.00 14.20 -11.00
C GLU A 69 -0.67 13.54 -11.37
N ASN A 70 -0.70 12.22 -11.56
CA ASN A 70 0.45 11.36 -11.84
C ASN A 70 1.49 11.27 -10.72
N ALA A 71 1.26 11.86 -9.54
CA ALA A 71 2.12 11.67 -8.38
C ALA A 71 2.08 10.22 -7.90
N PHE A 72 3.24 9.71 -7.47
CA PHE A 72 3.34 8.41 -6.83
C PHE A 72 3.28 8.59 -5.33
N LEU A 73 2.44 7.79 -4.66
CA LEU A 73 2.33 7.80 -3.22
C LEU A 73 2.74 6.45 -2.63
N ARG A 74 3.34 6.51 -1.45
CA ARG A 74 3.50 5.39 -0.54
C ARG A 74 2.54 5.58 0.64
N LEU A 75 1.62 4.64 0.81
CA LEU A 75 0.64 4.58 1.89
C LEU A 75 1.15 3.67 3.00
N TYR A 76 1.02 4.13 4.24
CA TYR A 76 1.28 3.35 5.44
C TYR A 76 -0.04 2.88 6.02
N ILE A 77 -0.29 1.58 5.96
CA ILE A 77 -1.56 0.98 6.33
C ILE A 77 -1.35 0.12 7.57
N LYS A 78 -2.17 0.33 8.59
CA LYS A 78 -2.20 -0.55 9.75
C LYS A 78 -2.99 -1.82 9.41
N GLN A 79 -2.32 -2.80 8.81
CA GLN A 79 -2.96 -4.03 8.36
C GLN A 79 -2.91 -5.10 9.45
N GLU A 80 -4.07 -5.38 10.04
CA GLU A 80 -4.25 -6.49 10.99
C GLU A 80 -4.59 -7.79 10.25
N ASP A 81 -5.34 -7.69 9.14
CA ASP A 81 -5.68 -8.82 8.26
C ASP A 81 -5.03 -8.67 6.87
N LYS A 82 -4.12 -9.60 6.54
CA LYS A 82 -3.37 -9.58 5.28
C LYS A 82 -4.17 -10.07 4.08
N GLU A 83 -5.27 -10.78 4.29
CA GLU A 83 -6.09 -11.32 3.19
C GLU A 83 -7.13 -10.31 2.70
N LYS A 84 -7.45 -9.29 3.49
CA LYS A 84 -8.38 -8.21 3.13
C LYS A 84 -7.99 -7.52 1.82
N ALA A 85 -8.84 -7.60 0.81
CA ALA A 85 -8.64 -6.96 -0.50
C ALA A 85 -9.02 -5.47 -0.52
N ASP A 86 -9.93 -5.08 0.39
CA ASP A 86 -10.54 -3.75 0.49
C ASP A 86 -10.10 -3.08 1.78
N ILE A 87 -9.35 -1.99 1.68
CA ILE A 87 -8.80 -1.28 2.84
C ILE A 87 -9.51 0.08 2.98
N PRO A 88 -10.25 0.33 4.06
CA PRO A 88 -10.89 1.62 4.34
C PRO A 88 -9.87 2.67 4.82
N ASP A 89 -10.29 3.93 4.82
CA ASP A 89 -9.47 5.07 5.24
C ASP A 89 -9.04 4.97 6.71
N THR A 90 -9.85 4.34 7.56
CA THR A 90 -9.58 4.16 8.98
C THR A 90 -8.33 3.32 9.28
N GLU A 91 -7.90 2.49 8.33
CA GLU A 91 -6.68 1.69 8.41
C GLU A 91 -5.46 2.42 7.83
N VAL A 92 -5.67 3.48 7.04
CA VAL A 92 -4.59 4.29 6.47
C VAL A 92 -4.07 5.25 7.52
N LYS A 93 -2.79 5.10 7.90
CA LYS A 93 -2.16 5.94 8.93
C LYS A 93 -1.62 7.24 8.38
N SER A 94 -1.00 7.16 7.22
CA SER A 94 -0.42 8.29 6.52
C SER A 94 -0.06 7.87 5.11
N TYR A 95 0.28 8.86 4.29
CA TYR A 95 0.91 8.65 3.00
C TYR A 95 1.93 9.75 2.75
N GLU A 96 2.88 9.46 1.88
CA GLU A 96 3.88 10.42 1.41
C GLU A 96 4.03 10.34 -0.11
N GLU A 97 4.37 11.47 -0.73
CA GLU A 97 4.72 11.53 -2.15
C GLU A 97 6.16 11.03 -2.32
N ILE A 98 6.36 10.10 -3.25
CA ILE A 98 7.65 9.47 -3.54
C ILE A 98 8.01 9.66 -5.01
N GLN A 99 9.29 9.46 -5.34
CA GLN A 99 9.70 9.47 -6.74
C GLN A 99 9.46 8.11 -7.38
N LYS A 100 9.41 8.08 -8.71
CA LYS A 100 9.28 6.84 -9.46
C LYS A 100 10.37 5.82 -9.10
N ASP A 101 11.59 6.29 -8.82
CA ASP A 101 12.74 5.45 -8.54
C ASP A 101 12.63 4.73 -7.20
N ASP A 102 11.89 5.30 -6.24
CA ASP A 102 11.58 4.70 -4.93
C ASP A 102 10.56 3.55 -4.99
N LEU A 103 9.84 3.40 -6.11
CA LEU A 103 8.87 2.30 -6.25
C LEU A 103 9.60 0.94 -6.31
N PRO A 104 9.08 -0.09 -5.63
CA PRO A 104 9.57 -1.45 -5.77
C PRO A 104 9.48 -1.92 -7.24
N ALA A 105 10.39 -2.81 -7.65
CA ALA A 105 10.43 -3.29 -9.03
C ALA A 105 9.08 -3.89 -9.49
N LYS A 106 8.48 -4.76 -8.66
CA LYS A 106 7.18 -5.38 -8.94
C LYS A 106 6.05 -4.37 -9.06
N THR A 107 6.03 -3.37 -8.17
CA THR A 107 5.08 -2.27 -8.21
C THR A 107 5.22 -1.44 -9.49
N LYS A 108 6.46 -1.14 -9.93
CA LYS A 108 6.71 -0.42 -11.19
C LYS A 108 6.13 -1.17 -12.39
N GLU A 109 6.31 -2.50 -12.42
CA GLU A 109 5.73 -3.38 -13.45
C GLU A 109 4.19 -3.26 -13.47
N GLN A 110 3.54 -3.36 -12.31
CA GLN A 110 2.07 -3.27 -12.19
C GLN A 110 1.53 -1.88 -12.58
N LEU A 111 2.22 -0.81 -12.19
CA LEU A 111 1.86 0.57 -12.53
C LEU A 111 2.23 0.96 -13.97
N GLY A 112 2.90 0.10 -14.73
CA GLY A 112 3.34 0.38 -16.10
C GLY A 112 4.42 1.48 -16.19
N VAL A 113 5.17 1.70 -15.11
CA VAL A 113 6.24 2.70 -15.03
C VAL A 113 7.50 2.16 -15.71
N LYS A 114 8.01 2.89 -16.70
CA LYS A 114 9.27 2.60 -17.42
C LYS A 114 10.46 3.38 -16.85
#